data_AF-A8FCE3-F1
#
_entry.id   AF-A8FCE3-F1
#
_cell.length_a   1.000
_cell.length_b   1.000
_cell.length_c   1.000
_cell.angle_alpha   90.00
_cell.angle_beta   90.00
_cell.angle_gamma   90.00
#
_symmetry.space_group_name_H-M   'P 1'
#
loop_
_entity.id
_entity.type
_entity.pdbx_description
1 polymer ?
#
loop_
_entity_poly.entity_id
_entity_poly.type
_entity_poly.pdbx_seq_one_letter_code
_entity_poly.pdbx_strand_id
1 'polypeptide(L)'
;MKKILFIFMCIVLLGACSREDEGKDRRLVAAEQMIKAITEGNKQKIENIYVEGAVPSPNDMLKMKKEWGIETLSYDDFQLEEASIHVFHANYEDEKTGEKKALAMRVIEDPEKGGVRIDFVGLVEGSEASSQ
;
A
#
# COMPACT_ATOMS: atom_id res chain seq x y z
N MET A 1 17.65 49.96 -11.49
CA MET A 1 17.06 49.03 -10.49
C MET A 1 15.69 48.47 -10.90
N LYS A 2 15.45 48.15 -12.19
CA LYS A 2 14.20 47.49 -12.64
C LYS A 2 14.42 46.02 -13.07
N LYS A 3 15.63 45.69 -13.55
CA LYS A 3 15.98 44.35 -14.04
C LYS A 3 16.11 43.29 -12.92
N ILE A 4 16.55 43.70 -11.73
CA ILE A 4 16.71 42.79 -10.57
C ILE A 4 15.35 42.37 -9.98
N LEU A 5 14.35 43.26 -10.02
CA LEU A 5 13.01 42.98 -9.51
C LEU A 5 12.30 41.90 -10.35
N PHE A 6 12.57 41.86 -11.66
CA PHE A 6 11.97 40.88 -12.57
C PHE A 6 12.50 39.45 -12.34
N ILE A 7 13.78 39.32 -11.99
CA ILE A 7 14.43 38.03 -11.71
C ILE A 7 13.86 37.39 -10.44
N PHE A 8 13.58 38.19 -9.40
CA PHE A 8 12.95 37.68 -8.18
C PHE A 8 11.50 37.22 -8.41
N MET A 9 10.75 37.89 -9.29
CA MET A 9 9.38 37.50 -9.63
C MET A 9 9.33 36.17 -10.39
N CYS A 10 10.29 35.90 -11.28
CA CYS A 10 10.40 34.61 -11.98
C CYS A 10 10.76 33.44 -11.04
N ILE A 11 11.60 33.67 -10.03
CA ILE A 11 11.98 32.64 -9.04
C ILE A 11 10.78 32.27 -8.14
N VAL A 12 9.94 33.25 -7.78
CA VAL A 12 8.72 32.99 -6.99
C VAL A 12 7.67 32.22 -7.81
N LEU A 13 7.58 32.45 -9.11
CA LEU A 13 6.69 31.69 -10.00
C LEU A 13 7.15 30.23 -10.19
N LEU A 14 8.46 29.97 -10.23
CA LEU A 14 9.00 28.60 -10.31
C LEU A 14 8.78 27.81 -9.00
N GLY A 15 8.83 28.48 -7.84
CA GLY A 15 8.52 27.84 -6.55
C GLY A 15 7.03 27.54 -6.35
N ALA A 16 6.14 28.19 -7.08
CA ALA A 16 4.70 27.94 -7.07
C ALA A 16 4.29 26.76 -7.98
N CYS A 17 5.18 26.29 -8.85
CA CYS A 17 4.97 25.16 -9.75
C CYS A 17 5.57 23.84 -9.25
N SER A 18 6.17 23.79 -8.06
CA SER A 18 6.67 22.54 -7.46
C SER A 18 5.64 21.88 -6.53
N ARG A 19 4.37 21.92 -6.93
CA ARG A 19 3.28 21.15 -6.30
C ARG A 19 2.64 20.21 -7.31
N GLU A 20 3.48 19.44 -7.98
CA GLU A 20 3.06 18.16 -8.53
C GLU A 20 3.38 17.11 -7.46
N ASP A 21 2.46 17.01 -6.50
CA ASP A 21 2.10 15.71 -5.96
C ASP A 21 1.52 14.97 -7.18
N GLU A 22 2.41 14.40 -8.02
CA GLU A 22 2.04 13.49 -9.10
C GLU A 22 1.31 12.35 -8.40
N GLY A 23 -0.02 12.48 -8.32
CA GLY A 23 -0.84 11.80 -7.34
C GLY A 23 -0.57 10.31 -7.32
N LYS A 24 0.12 9.86 -6.26
CA LYS A 24 0.42 8.45 -6.04
C LYS A 24 -0.86 7.64 -6.21
N ASP A 25 -0.79 6.55 -6.97
CA ASP A 25 -1.96 5.70 -7.24
C ASP A 25 -2.66 5.36 -5.92
N ARG A 26 -3.92 5.79 -5.78
CA ARG A 26 -4.70 5.59 -4.56
C ARG A 26 -4.86 4.11 -4.23
N ARG A 27 -4.85 3.24 -5.24
CA ARG A 27 -4.91 1.79 -5.08
C ARG A 27 -3.64 1.27 -4.41
N LEU A 28 -2.47 1.72 -4.88
CA LEU A 28 -1.19 1.42 -4.26
C LEU A 28 -1.14 1.94 -2.82
N VAL A 29 -1.58 3.17 -2.56
CA VAL A 29 -1.62 3.73 -1.20
C VAL A 29 -2.48 2.88 -0.27
N ALA A 30 -3.64 2.39 -0.73
CA ALA A 30 -4.50 1.51 0.07
C ALA A 30 -3.81 0.18 0.38
N ALA A 31 -3.14 -0.42 -0.60
CA ALA A 31 -2.36 -1.64 -0.42
C ALA A 31 -1.22 -1.45 0.61
N GLU A 32 -0.46 -0.35 0.52
CA GLU A 32 0.60 -0.03 1.48
C GLU A 32 0.06 0.17 2.90
N GLN A 33 -1.04 0.91 3.03
CA GLN A 33 -1.69 1.14 4.33
C GLN A 33 -2.20 -0.16 4.94
N MET A 34 -2.68 -1.09 4.12
CA MET A 34 -3.12 -2.42 4.57
C MET A 34 -1.97 -3.24 5.12
N ILE A 35 -0.89 -3.39 4.38
CA ILE A 35 0.28 -4.14 4.84
C ILE A 35 0.81 -3.54 6.13
N LYS A 36 0.96 -2.21 6.18
CA LYS A 36 1.39 -1.50 7.39
C LYS A 36 0.46 -1.76 8.58
N ALA A 37 -0.85 -1.73 8.37
CA ALA A 37 -1.81 -2.00 9.43
C ALA A 37 -1.74 -3.45 9.94
N ILE A 38 -1.56 -4.42 9.03
CA ILE A 38 -1.39 -5.83 9.38
C ILE A 38 -0.08 -6.05 10.15
N THR A 39 1.06 -5.55 9.64
CA THR A 39 2.37 -5.72 10.30
C THR A 39 2.39 -5.05 11.68
N GLU A 40 1.79 -3.86 11.83
CA GLU A 40 1.63 -3.17 13.11
C GLU A 40 0.62 -3.84 14.07
N GLY A 41 -0.19 -4.79 13.59
CA GLY A 41 -1.26 -5.39 14.39
C GLY A 41 -2.42 -4.42 14.69
N ASN A 42 -2.58 -3.38 13.87
CA ASN A 42 -3.52 -2.29 14.12
C ASN A 42 -4.88 -2.56 13.45
N LYS A 43 -5.76 -3.21 14.20
CA LYS A 43 -7.12 -3.54 13.77
C LYS A 43 -7.90 -2.32 13.25
N GLN A 44 -7.86 -1.19 13.96
CA GLN A 44 -8.64 -0.01 13.60
C GLN A 44 -8.21 0.54 12.24
N LYS A 45 -6.91 0.51 11.94
CA LYS A 45 -6.41 0.91 10.61
C LYS A 45 -6.88 -0.05 9.52
N ILE A 46 -6.93 -1.35 9.77
CA ILE A 46 -7.50 -2.34 8.83
C ILE A 46 -8.98 -2.02 8.58
N GLU A 47 -9.78 -1.82 9.64
CA GLU A 47 -11.22 -1.53 9.54
C GLU A 47 -11.52 -0.25 8.73
N ASN A 48 -10.65 0.75 8.77
CA ASN A 48 -10.85 2.01 8.06
C ASN A 48 -10.72 1.88 6.53
N ILE A 49 -9.97 0.89 6.04
CA ILE A 49 -9.68 0.70 4.61
C ILE A 49 -10.28 -0.59 4.05
N TYR A 50 -10.69 -1.51 4.92
CA TYR A 50 -11.24 -2.81 4.54
C TYR A 50 -12.75 -2.77 4.36
N VAL A 51 -13.28 -3.65 3.53
CA VAL A 51 -14.71 -3.73 3.31
C VAL A 51 -15.41 -4.40 4.49
N GLU A 52 -16.37 -3.70 5.10
CA GLU A 52 -17.20 -4.28 6.15
C GLU A 52 -17.92 -5.53 5.62
N GLY A 53 -17.78 -6.64 6.35
CA GLY A 53 -18.36 -7.95 5.98
C GLY A 53 -17.52 -8.79 5.02
N ALA A 54 -16.41 -8.27 4.48
CA ALA A 54 -15.50 -9.07 3.67
C ALA A 54 -14.74 -10.12 4.50
N VAL A 55 -14.31 -11.20 3.83
CA VAL A 55 -13.63 -12.35 4.45
C VAL A 55 -12.22 -12.49 3.85
N PRO A 56 -11.16 -12.65 4.66
CA PRO A 56 -11.15 -12.74 6.13
C PRO A 56 -11.54 -11.44 6.84
N SER A 57 -12.04 -11.51 8.08
CA SER A 57 -12.31 -10.30 8.87
C SER A 57 -11.02 -9.65 9.37
N PRO A 58 -11.02 -8.36 9.78
CA PRO A 58 -9.85 -7.71 10.38
C PRO A 58 -9.23 -8.47 11.56
N ASN A 59 -10.06 -9.09 12.42
CA ASN A 59 -9.55 -9.91 13.50
C ASN A 59 -8.88 -11.20 13.00
N ASP A 60 -9.44 -11.81 11.95
CA ASP A 60 -8.91 -13.05 11.39
C ASP A 60 -7.59 -12.79 10.67
N MET A 61 -7.47 -11.69 9.91
CA MET A 61 -6.21 -11.26 9.31
C MET A 61 -5.09 -11.13 10.35
N LEU A 62 -5.38 -10.51 11.50
CA LEU A 62 -4.38 -10.36 12.56
C LEU A 62 -3.97 -11.69 13.21
N LYS A 63 -4.88 -12.67 13.29
CA LYS A 63 -4.55 -14.03 13.76
C LYS A 63 -3.76 -14.82 12.72
N MET A 64 -4.12 -14.65 11.44
CA MET A 64 -3.49 -15.33 10.30
C MET A 64 -2.05 -14.88 10.06
N LYS A 65 -1.59 -13.73 10.61
CA LYS A 65 -0.18 -13.29 10.53
C LYS A 65 0.82 -14.41 10.81
N LYS A 66 0.53 -15.24 11.81
CA LYS A 66 1.37 -16.39 12.19
C LYS A 66 1.42 -17.46 11.11
N GLU A 67 0.27 -17.76 10.52
CA GLU A 67 0.13 -18.75 9.43
C GLU A 67 0.77 -18.25 8.14
N TRP A 68 0.69 -16.94 7.89
CA TRP A 68 1.38 -16.27 6.79
C TRP A 68 2.88 -16.12 7.04
N GLY A 69 3.37 -16.33 8.27
CA GLY A 69 4.80 -16.21 8.57
C GLY A 69 5.29 -14.76 8.62
N ILE A 70 4.41 -13.80 8.94
CA ILE A 70 4.72 -12.35 8.94
C ILE A 70 4.69 -11.71 10.33
N GLU A 71 4.78 -12.51 11.40
CA GLU A 71 4.72 -11.99 12.78
C GLU A 71 5.88 -11.04 13.12
N THR A 72 7.05 -11.32 12.57
CA THR A 72 8.32 -10.60 12.78
C THR A 72 8.59 -9.54 11.72
N LEU A 73 7.90 -9.62 10.58
CA LEU A 73 8.09 -8.71 9.46
C LEU A 73 7.48 -7.33 9.72
N SER A 74 8.19 -6.33 9.22
CA SER A 74 7.79 -4.94 9.10
C SER A 74 7.28 -4.65 7.69
N TYR A 75 6.70 -3.46 7.48
CA TYR A 75 6.27 -3.02 6.15
C TYR A 75 7.43 -3.02 5.13
N ASP A 76 8.64 -2.66 5.57
CA ASP A 76 9.80 -2.50 4.69
C ASP A 76 10.33 -3.85 4.16
N ASP A 77 9.88 -4.97 4.74
CA ASP A 77 10.22 -6.33 4.29
C ASP A 77 9.36 -6.79 3.10
N PHE A 78 8.40 -5.95 2.67
CA PHE A 78 7.51 -6.26 1.55
C PHE A 78 7.85 -5.45 0.30
N GLN A 79 7.83 -6.11 -0.85
CA GLN A 79 7.87 -5.48 -2.16
C GLN A 79 6.47 -5.51 -2.79
N LEU A 80 5.86 -4.34 -2.91
CA LEU A 80 4.55 -4.19 -3.56
C LEU A 80 4.67 -4.16 -5.08
N GLU A 81 3.79 -4.90 -5.74
CA GLU A 81 3.69 -4.99 -7.20
C GLU A 81 2.22 -5.01 -7.63
N GLU A 82 1.88 -4.32 -8.72
CA GLU A 82 0.57 -4.42 -9.37
C GLU A 82 0.51 -5.73 -10.19
N ALA A 83 -0.22 -6.73 -9.68
CA ALA A 83 -0.39 -8.03 -10.35
C ALA A 83 -1.50 -8.00 -11.40
N SER A 84 -2.50 -7.14 -11.21
CA SER A 84 -3.53 -6.82 -12.21
C SER A 84 -4.21 -5.49 -11.85
N ILE A 85 -5.14 -5.02 -12.71
CA ILE A 85 -5.85 -3.74 -12.56
C ILE A 85 -6.46 -3.53 -11.16
N HIS A 86 -6.83 -4.58 -10.44
CA HIS A 86 -7.42 -4.47 -9.10
C HIS A 86 -6.67 -5.25 -8.04
N VAL A 87 -5.49 -5.80 -8.34
CA VAL A 87 -4.78 -6.69 -7.42
C VAL A 87 -3.35 -6.25 -7.25
N PHE A 88 -2.95 -6.07 -6.00
CA PHE A 88 -1.57 -5.85 -5.60
C PHE A 88 -1.06 -7.08 -4.87
N HIS A 89 0.18 -7.46 -5.14
CA HIS A 89 0.92 -8.44 -4.36
C HIS A 89 1.94 -7.71 -3.49
N ALA A 90 1.93 -7.98 -2.19
CA ALA A 90 3.01 -7.61 -1.29
C ALA A 90 3.91 -8.85 -1.10
N ASN A 91 4.95 -8.94 -1.92
CA ASN A 91 5.89 -10.06 -1.93
C ASN A 91 6.84 -9.96 -0.71
N TYR A 92 7.18 -11.09 -0.10
CA TYR A 92 8.14 -11.19 1.00
C TYR A 92 8.80 -12.57 1.00
N GLU A 93 9.89 -12.72 1.74
CA GLU A 93 10.53 -14.01 1.99
C GLU A 93 10.13 -14.51 3.39
N ASP A 94 9.66 -15.75 3.48
CA ASP A 94 9.34 -16.37 4.77
C ASP A 94 10.64 -16.66 5.53
N GLU A 95 10.85 -16.00 6.68
CA GLU A 95 12.09 -16.13 7.47
C GLU A 95 12.41 -17.57 7.91
N LYS A 96 11.41 -18.46 7.98
CA LYS A 96 11.60 -19.84 8.42
C LYS A 96 11.94 -20.78 7.27
N THR A 97 11.34 -20.57 6.09
CA THR A 97 11.47 -21.49 4.95
C THR A 97 12.35 -20.94 3.83
N GLY A 98 12.61 -19.63 3.79
CA GLY A 98 13.24 -18.94 2.67
C GLY A 98 12.36 -18.90 1.41
N GLU A 99 11.09 -19.34 1.50
CA GLU A 99 10.17 -19.34 0.37
C GLU A 99 9.66 -17.94 0.10
N LYS A 100 9.58 -17.58 -1.17
CA LYS A 100 8.93 -16.35 -1.60
C LYS A 100 7.43 -16.52 -1.56
N LYS A 101 6.77 -15.63 -0.83
CA LYS A 101 5.32 -15.59 -0.63
C LYS A 101 4.81 -14.20 -0.94
N ALA A 102 3.51 -14.06 -1.13
CA ALA A 102 2.91 -12.74 -1.22
C ALA A 102 1.55 -12.68 -0.52
N LEU A 103 1.23 -11.51 0.02
CA LEU A 103 -0.15 -11.16 0.36
C LEU A 103 -0.80 -10.50 -0.86
N ALA A 104 -1.76 -11.19 -1.45
CA ALA A 104 -2.60 -10.65 -2.51
C ALA A 104 -3.73 -9.80 -1.91
N MET A 105 -3.86 -8.58 -2.39
CA MET A 105 -4.87 -7.62 -1.95
C MET A 105 -5.69 -7.17 -3.14
N ARG A 106 -7.02 -7.34 -3.07
CA ARG A 106 -7.92 -6.79 -4.09
C ARG A 106 -8.41 -5.42 -3.66
N VAL A 107 -8.21 -4.43 -4.53
CA VAL A 107 -8.63 -3.05 -4.34
C VAL A 107 -9.85 -2.79 -5.22
N ILE A 108 -10.91 -2.26 -4.61
CA ILE A 108 -12.16 -1.88 -5.28
C ILE A 108 -12.43 -0.39 -5.07
N GLU A 109 -13.18 0.23 -5.97
CA GLU A 109 -13.69 1.58 -5.77
C GLU A 109 -14.77 1.61 -4.68
N ASP A 110 -14.79 2.67 -3.86
CA ASP A 110 -15.88 2.96 -2.93
C ASP A 110 -16.79 4.04 -3.56
N PRO A 111 -17.93 3.66 -4.16
CA PRO A 111 -18.83 4.61 -4.80
C PRO A 111 -19.59 5.49 -3.80
N GLU A 112 -19.70 5.08 -2.53
CA GLU A 112 -20.46 5.81 -1.51
C GLU A 112 -19.62 6.91 -0.86
N LYS A 113 -18.36 6.61 -0.55
CA LYS A 113 -17.46 7.55 0.16
C LYS A 113 -16.52 8.30 -0.77
N GLY A 114 -16.39 7.86 -2.02
CA GLY A 114 -15.40 8.35 -2.97
C GLY A 114 -14.00 7.91 -2.55
N GLY A 115 -13.40 6.98 -3.29
CA GLY A 115 -12.07 6.46 -2.96
C GLY A 115 -11.92 5.00 -3.34
N VAL A 116 -11.01 4.31 -2.67
CA VAL A 116 -10.78 2.88 -2.84
C VAL A 116 -10.77 2.16 -1.49
N ARG A 117 -11.14 0.89 -1.50
CA ARG A 117 -11.13 -0.01 -0.34
C ARG A 117 -10.59 -1.37 -0.73
N ILE A 118 -10.21 -2.15 0.27
CA ILE A 118 -9.76 -3.53 0.08
C ILE A 118 -10.86 -4.47 0.53
N ASP A 119 -11.21 -5.45 -0.30
CA ASP A 119 -12.27 -6.42 0.00
C ASP A 119 -11.77 -7.87 0.07
N PHE A 120 -10.46 -8.06 -0.11
CA PHE A 120 -9.81 -9.35 0.00
C PHE A 120 -8.34 -9.17 0.37
N VAL A 121 -7.88 -10.01 1.31
CA VAL A 121 -6.46 -10.22 1.61
C VAL A 121 -6.23 -11.73 1.76
N GLY A 122 -5.24 -12.27 1.05
CA GLY A 122 -4.93 -13.70 1.12
C GLY A 122 -3.50 -14.03 0.75
N LEU A 123 -3.02 -15.17 1.22
CA LEU A 123 -1.68 -15.68 0.92
C LEU A 123 -1.67 -16.35 -0.47
N VAL A 124 -0.65 -16.02 -1.26
CA VAL A 124 -0.37 -16.65 -2.56
C VAL A 124 1.14 -16.92 -2.68
N GLU A 125 1.53 -17.70 -3.69
CA GLU A 125 2.95 -17.86 -4.06
C GLU A 125 3.55 -16.50 -4.46
N GLY A 126 4.75 -16.20 -3.94
CA GLY A 126 5.45 -14.97 -4.25
C GLY A 126 6.16 -15.04 -5.58
N SER A 127 6.34 -13.88 -6.21
CA SER A 127 7.12 -13.78 -7.45
C SER A 127 8.58 -13.44 -7.17
N GLU A 128 9.45 -13.71 -8.14
CA GLU A 128 10.76 -13.09 -8.25
C GLU A 128 10.56 -11.62 -8.61
N ALA A 129 10.16 -10.81 -7.62
CA ALA A 129 9.98 -9.39 -7.85
C ALA A 129 11.32 -8.82 -8.34
N SER A 130 11.31 -8.19 -9.52
CA SER A 130 12.51 -7.65 -10.13
C SER A 130 13.05 -6.54 -9.24
N SER A 131 14.25 -6.72 -8.68
CA SER A 131 14.97 -5.63 -8.04
C SER A 131 15.26 -4.58 -9.12
N GLN A 132 14.49 -3.48 -9.14
CA GLN A 132 14.81 -2.30 -9.93
C GLN A 132 15.72 -1.37 -9.13
#